data_AF-B7Z8M1-F1
#
_entry.id   AF-B7Z8M1-F1
#
_cell.length_a   1.000
_cell.length_b   1.000
_cell.length_c   1.000
_cell.angle_alpha   90.00
_cell.angle_beta   90.00
_cell.angle_gamma   90.00
#
_symmetry.space_group_name_H-M   'P 1'
#
loop_
_entity.id
_entity.type
_entity.pdbx_description
1 polymer ?
#
loop_
_entity_poly.entity_id
_entity_poly.type
_entity_poly.pdbx_seq_one_letter_code
_entity_poly.pdbx_strand_id
1 'polypeptide(L)'
;MHEDSSTRGSRHFYYNGELFLSQNLETQESTVPQSSRAQTLAMNVTNFWKEDAMKTKTHYRAMQADCLQKLQRYLKSGVAIRRTVPPMVNVTCSEVSEGNITVTCRASSFYPRNITLTWRQDGVSLSHNTQQWGDVLPDGNGTYQTWVATRIRQGEEQRFTCYMEHSGNHGTHPVPSGKALVLQSQRTDFPYVSAAMPCFVIIIILCVPCCKKKTSAAEGPELVSLQVLDQHPVGTGDHRDAAQLGFQPLMSATGSTGSTEGA
;
A
#
# COMPACT_ATOMS: atom_id res chain seq x y z
N MET A 1 0.07 -8.05 -21.68
CA MET A 1 -0.12 -9.45 -22.06
C MET A 1 -0.92 -10.11 -20.97
N HIS A 2 -2.10 -10.60 -21.32
CA HIS A 2 -3.00 -11.30 -20.41
C HIS A 2 -2.80 -12.82 -20.53
N GLU A 3 -3.50 -13.59 -19.70
CA GLU A 3 -3.39 -15.07 -19.67
C GLU A 3 -3.88 -15.72 -20.97
N ASP A 4 -4.86 -15.11 -21.63
CA ASP A 4 -5.37 -15.49 -22.95
C ASP A 4 -4.45 -15.10 -24.12
N SER A 5 -3.22 -14.65 -23.82
CA SER A 5 -2.24 -14.12 -24.77
C SER A 5 -2.65 -12.82 -25.47
N SER A 6 -3.78 -12.21 -25.11
CA SER A 6 -4.14 -10.89 -25.61
C SER A 6 -3.15 -9.83 -25.14
N THR A 7 -2.89 -8.84 -25.99
CA THR A 7 -2.07 -7.68 -25.64
C THR A 7 -2.96 -6.50 -25.30
N ARG A 8 -2.39 -5.55 -24.55
CA ARG A 8 -2.96 -4.22 -24.39
C ARG A 8 -1.81 -3.23 -24.41
N GLY A 9 -2.02 -2.09 -25.03
CA GLY A 9 -1.04 -1.01 -25.10
C GLY A 9 -1.71 0.34 -24.95
N SER A 10 -1.17 1.17 -24.08
CA SER A 10 -1.63 2.54 -23.95
C SER A 10 -0.48 3.48 -23.60
N ARG A 11 -0.68 4.75 -23.93
CA ARG A 11 0.17 5.84 -23.47
C ARG A 11 -0.70 6.94 -22.88
N HIS A 12 -0.18 7.58 -21.83
CA HIS A 12 -0.90 8.60 -21.08
C HIS A 12 0.01 9.80 -20.91
N PHE A 13 -0.55 11.00 -21.08
CA PHE A 13 0.15 12.27 -20.95
C PHE A 13 -0.44 13.05 -19.79
N TYR A 14 0.44 13.49 -18.90
CA TYR A 14 0.11 14.23 -17.70
C TYR A 14 0.78 15.59 -17.74
N TYR A 15 0.09 16.63 -17.27
CA TYR A 15 0.62 17.97 -17.10
C TYR A 15 0.29 18.43 -15.68
N ASN A 16 1.32 18.76 -14.90
CA ASN A 16 1.20 19.07 -13.46
C ASN A 16 0.47 17.99 -12.65
N GLY A 17 0.72 16.70 -12.97
CA GLY A 17 0.08 15.56 -12.31
C GLY A 17 -1.33 15.23 -12.81
N GLU A 18 -1.94 16.09 -13.64
CA GLU A 18 -3.28 15.88 -14.19
C GLU A 18 -3.21 15.19 -15.56
N LEU A 19 -3.99 14.12 -15.74
CA LEU A 19 -4.16 13.46 -17.02
C LEU A 19 -4.85 14.42 -18.00
N PHE A 20 -4.29 14.58 -19.20
CA PHE A 20 -4.94 15.38 -20.26
C PHE A 20 -5.13 14.63 -21.58
N LEU A 21 -4.39 13.54 -21.83
CA LEU A 21 -4.55 12.73 -23.04
C LEU A 21 -4.17 11.28 -22.78
N SER A 22 -5.04 10.36 -23.20
CA SER A 22 -4.78 8.92 -23.20
C SER A 22 -4.93 8.38 -24.62
N GLN A 23 -4.09 7.43 -25.01
CA GLN A 23 -4.18 6.82 -26.34
C GLN A 23 -4.01 5.32 -26.25
N ASN A 24 -4.95 4.60 -26.88
CA ASN A 24 -4.86 3.18 -27.08
C ASN A 24 -3.92 2.92 -28.27
N LEU A 25 -2.82 2.21 -28.05
CA LEU A 25 -1.82 1.96 -29.09
C LEU A 25 -2.27 0.90 -30.10
N GLU A 26 -3.27 0.08 -29.74
CA GLU A 26 -3.81 -0.98 -30.58
C GLU A 26 -4.88 -0.45 -31.54
N THR A 27 -5.85 0.31 -31.02
CA THR A 27 -6.92 0.93 -31.83
C THR A 27 -6.52 2.27 -32.42
N GLN A 28 -5.44 2.89 -31.90
CA GLN A 28 -5.03 4.28 -32.19
C GLN A 28 -6.09 5.33 -31.78
N GLU A 29 -7.07 4.94 -30.97
CA GLU A 29 -8.07 5.88 -30.45
C GLU A 29 -7.49 6.72 -29.31
N SER A 30 -7.91 7.98 -29.28
CA SER A 30 -7.49 8.95 -28.27
C SER A 30 -8.68 9.30 -27.38
N THR A 31 -8.45 9.32 -26.07
CA THR A 31 -9.43 9.68 -25.05
C THR A 31 -8.93 10.89 -24.29
N VAL A 32 -9.75 11.93 -24.21
CA VAL A 32 -9.46 13.19 -23.53
C VAL A 32 -10.46 13.37 -22.39
N PRO A 33 -10.01 13.67 -21.16
CA PRO A 33 -10.91 13.98 -20.05
C PRO A 33 -11.84 15.16 -20.38
N GLN A 34 -13.08 15.13 -19.85
CA GLN A 34 -14.07 16.20 -20.02
C GLN A 34 -13.72 17.43 -19.16
N SER A 35 -12.63 18.11 -19.52
CA SER A 35 -12.13 19.32 -18.87
C SER A 35 -11.64 20.28 -19.95
N SER A 36 -12.03 21.56 -19.86
CA SER A 36 -11.60 22.59 -20.80
C SER A 36 -10.07 22.68 -20.88
N ARG A 37 -9.39 22.68 -19.73
CA ARG A 37 -7.92 22.66 -19.63
C ARG A 37 -7.32 21.44 -20.33
N ALA A 38 -7.87 20.25 -20.07
CA ALA A 38 -7.38 19.01 -20.67
C ALA A 38 -7.57 19.01 -22.20
N GLN A 39 -8.71 19.52 -22.69
CA GLN A 39 -8.99 19.65 -24.12
C GLN A 39 -8.02 20.60 -24.81
N THR A 40 -7.75 21.78 -24.23
CA THR A 40 -6.76 22.72 -24.78
C THR A 40 -5.37 22.09 -24.86
N LEU A 41 -4.91 21.44 -23.78
CA LEU A 41 -3.61 20.77 -23.74
C LEU A 41 -3.53 19.65 -24.78
N ALA A 42 -4.56 18.81 -24.87
CA ALA A 42 -4.62 17.72 -25.83
C ALA A 42 -4.60 18.24 -27.27
N MET A 43 -5.35 19.32 -27.58
CA MET A 43 -5.35 19.95 -28.91
C MET A 43 -3.98 20.49 -29.28
N ASN A 44 -3.34 21.26 -28.40
CA ASN A 44 -2.01 21.83 -28.67
C ASN A 44 -0.98 20.73 -28.98
N VAL A 45 -0.94 19.69 -28.15
CA VAL A 45 0.01 18.60 -28.28
C VAL A 45 -0.26 17.75 -29.52
N THR A 46 -1.53 17.46 -29.81
CA THR A 46 -1.89 16.62 -30.98
C THR A 46 -1.71 17.37 -32.30
N ASN A 47 -1.94 18.68 -32.34
CA ASN A 47 -1.66 19.51 -33.52
C ASN A 47 -0.15 19.58 -33.79
N PHE A 48 0.66 19.83 -32.76
CA PHE A 48 2.12 19.81 -32.86
C PHE A 48 2.65 18.48 -33.44
N TRP A 49 2.10 17.34 -33.01
CA TRP A 49 2.49 16.03 -33.55
C TRP A 49 2.00 15.73 -34.97
N LYS A 50 1.00 16.46 -35.48
CA LYS A 50 0.56 16.32 -36.87
C LYS A 50 1.49 17.08 -37.82
N GLU A 51 1.97 18.23 -37.37
CA GLU A 51 2.91 19.09 -38.12
C GLU A 51 4.32 18.50 -38.12
N ASP A 52 4.75 17.95 -36.98
CA ASP A 52 5.98 17.17 -36.88
C ASP A 52 5.73 15.75 -37.43
N ALA A 53 6.07 15.50 -38.71
CA ALA A 53 5.83 14.26 -39.46
C ALA A 53 6.38 12.96 -38.83
N MET A 54 6.97 13.04 -37.63
CA MET A 54 7.59 11.95 -36.89
C MET A 54 6.59 10.97 -36.24
N LYS A 55 5.29 11.27 -36.18
CA LYS A 55 4.31 10.45 -35.44
C LYS A 55 3.16 9.91 -36.28
N THR A 56 3.50 9.22 -37.36
CA THR A 56 2.54 8.46 -38.19
C THR A 56 1.98 7.23 -37.45
N LYS A 57 0.87 6.69 -37.95
CA LYS A 57 0.27 5.42 -37.46
C LYS A 57 1.30 4.29 -37.32
N THR A 58 2.29 4.27 -38.21
CA THR A 58 3.40 3.32 -38.22
C THR A 58 4.30 3.47 -36.99
N HIS A 59 4.61 4.70 -36.57
CA HIS A 59 5.42 4.97 -35.38
C HIS A 59 4.78 4.41 -34.11
N TYR A 60 3.46 4.61 -33.92
CA TYR A 60 2.76 4.08 -32.74
C TYR A 60 2.70 2.55 -32.71
N ARG A 61 2.52 1.92 -33.88
CA ARG A 61 2.56 0.46 -34.01
C ARG A 61 3.96 -0.09 -33.69
N ALA A 62 5.00 0.56 -34.20
CA ALA A 62 6.39 0.19 -33.89
C ALA A 62 6.68 0.31 -32.39
N MET A 63 6.26 1.40 -31.75
CA MET A 63 6.43 1.61 -30.31
C MET A 63 5.73 0.51 -29.47
N GLN A 64 4.52 0.10 -29.86
CA GLN A 64 3.81 -1.01 -29.21
C GLN A 64 4.55 -2.33 -29.41
N ALA A 65 5.00 -2.62 -30.64
CA ALA A 65 5.75 -3.84 -30.95
C ALA A 65 7.07 -3.91 -30.17
N ASP A 66 7.82 -2.82 -30.09
CA ASP A 66 9.07 -2.74 -29.33
C ASP A 66 8.85 -2.97 -27.84
N CYS A 67 7.78 -2.39 -27.28
CA CYS A 67 7.40 -2.58 -25.88
C CYS A 67 7.08 -4.05 -25.59
N LEU A 68 6.25 -4.67 -26.45
CA LEU A 68 5.90 -6.08 -26.33
C LEU A 68 7.11 -7.00 -26.49
N GLN A 69 7.99 -6.72 -27.45
CA GLN A 69 9.21 -7.50 -27.66
C GLN A 69 10.15 -7.42 -26.44
N LYS A 70 10.33 -6.22 -25.86
CA LYS A 70 11.11 -6.04 -24.63
C LYS A 70 10.47 -6.77 -23.45
N LEU A 71 9.15 -6.66 -23.27
CA LEU A 71 8.43 -7.37 -22.22
C LEU A 71 8.61 -8.89 -22.34
N GLN A 72 8.44 -9.44 -23.54
CA GLN A 72 8.67 -10.87 -23.80
C GLN A 72 10.12 -11.27 -23.52
N ARG A 73 11.10 -10.43 -23.89
CA ARG A 73 12.51 -10.68 -23.59
C ARG A 73 12.75 -10.72 -22.08
N TYR A 74 12.21 -9.78 -21.31
CA TYR A 74 12.34 -9.78 -19.85
C TYR A 74 11.68 -11.00 -19.19
N LEU A 75 10.48 -11.37 -19.64
CA LEU A 75 9.79 -12.56 -19.16
C LEU A 75 10.58 -13.84 -19.49
N LYS A 76 11.11 -13.98 -20.71
CA LYS A 76 11.94 -15.12 -21.14
C LYS A 76 13.28 -15.19 -20.41
N SER A 77 13.91 -14.05 -20.16
CA SER A 77 15.20 -13.96 -19.46
C SER A 77 15.11 -14.35 -17.98
N GLY A 78 13.90 -14.45 -17.44
CA GLY A 78 13.68 -14.72 -16.02
C GLY A 78 14.05 -13.58 -15.08
N VAL A 79 14.54 -12.44 -15.58
CA VAL A 79 14.72 -11.22 -14.78
C VAL A 79 13.38 -10.76 -14.18
N ALA A 80 12.30 -11.01 -14.90
CA ALA A 80 10.92 -10.86 -14.42
C ALA A 80 10.27 -12.23 -14.16
N ILE A 81 11.01 -13.21 -13.59
CA ILE A 81 10.40 -14.43 -13.03
C ILE A 81 9.22 -13.95 -12.19
N ARG A 82 8.02 -14.45 -12.51
CA ARG A 82 6.83 -14.23 -11.70
C ARG A 82 7.22 -14.61 -10.27
N ARG A 83 7.43 -13.62 -9.41
CA ARG A 83 7.82 -13.80 -8.00
C ARG A 83 6.65 -14.47 -7.30
N THR A 84 6.49 -15.77 -7.46
CA THR A 84 5.39 -16.48 -6.80
C THR A 84 5.78 -16.70 -5.35
N VAL A 85 5.03 -16.09 -4.43
CA VAL A 85 5.12 -16.36 -3.01
C VAL A 85 3.84 -17.10 -2.63
N PRO A 86 3.90 -18.40 -2.27
CA PRO A 86 2.73 -19.14 -1.84
C PRO A 86 2.11 -18.54 -0.57
N PRO A 87 0.78 -18.60 -0.39
CA PRO A 87 0.13 -18.11 0.82
C PRO A 87 0.48 -18.97 2.04
N MET A 88 0.69 -18.28 3.16
CA MET A 88 0.57 -18.90 4.48
C MET A 88 -0.90 -18.93 4.86
N VAL A 89 -1.47 -20.14 4.99
CA VAL A 89 -2.89 -20.31 5.32
C VAL A 89 -3.04 -20.71 6.78
N ASN A 90 -3.89 -19.99 7.50
CA ASN A 90 -4.25 -20.29 8.88
C ASN A 90 -5.77 -20.36 9.04
N VAL A 91 -6.24 -21.37 9.77
CA VAL A 91 -7.67 -21.56 10.06
C VAL A 91 -7.89 -21.38 11.56
N THR A 92 -8.79 -20.48 11.92
CA THR A 92 -9.12 -20.14 13.31
C THR A 92 -10.61 -20.28 13.57
N CYS A 93 -10.98 -20.60 14.82
CA CYS A 93 -12.36 -20.72 15.26
C CYS A 93 -12.66 -19.69 16.34
N SER A 94 -13.81 -19.03 16.27
CA SER A 94 -14.31 -18.18 17.34
C SER A 94 -14.76 -19.00 18.55
N GLU A 95 -15.03 -18.32 19.65
CA GLU A 95 -15.77 -18.91 20.76
C GLU A 95 -17.18 -19.33 20.33
N VAL A 96 -17.73 -20.30 21.06
CA VAL A 96 -19.08 -20.83 20.83
C VAL A 96 -20.10 -19.81 21.31
N SER A 97 -21.04 -19.46 20.43
CA SER A 97 -22.20 -18.64 20.76
C SER A 97 -23.44 -19.33 20.24
N GLU A 98 -24.34 -19.71 21.15
CA GLU A 98 -25.62 -20.38 20.85
C GLU A 98 -25.44 -21.66 20.02
N GLY A 99 -24.44 -22.49 20.35
CA GLY A 99 -24.14 -23.74 19.65
C GLY A 99 -23.50 -23.58 18.26
N ASN A 100 -23.15 -22.35 17.88
CA ASN A 100 -22.46 -22.06 16.63
C ASN A 100 -21.06 -21.48 16.87
N ILE A 101 -20.17 -21.71 15.91
CA ILE A 101 -18.83 -21.10 15.85
C ILE A 101 -18.64 -20.43 14.49
N THR A 102 -17.80 -19.41 14.46
CA THR A 102 -17.34 -18.80 13.21
C THR A 102 -15.96 -19.35 12.90
N VAL A 103 -15.82 -19.97 11.73
CA VAL A 103 -14.53 -20.43 11.23
C VAL A 103 -14.01 -19.41 10.22
N THR A 104 -12.74 -19.01 10.38
CA THR A 104 -12.08 -18.02 9.53
C THR A 104 -10.82 -18.63 8.93
N CYS A 105 -10.72 -18.59 7.61
CA CYS A 105 -9.54 -19.00 6.88
C CYS A 105 -8.82 -17.76 6.35
N ARG A 106 -7.58 -17.55 6.77
CA ARG A 106 -6.77 -16.39 6.43
C ARG A 106 -5.59 -16.84 5.57
N ALA A 107 -5.41 -16.20 4.41
CA ALA A 107 -4.19 -16.33 3.62
C ALA A 107 -3.40 -15.01 3.73
N SER A 108 -2.12 -15.12 4.05
CA SER A 108 -1.21 -13.98 4.14
C SER A 108 0.09 -14.21 3.37
N SER A 109 0.85 -13.14 3.14
CA SER A 109 2.19 -13.20 2.55
C SER A 109 2.24 -13.82 1.16
N PHE A 110 1.19 -13.69 0.35
CA PHE A 110 1.16 -14.26 -1.01
C PHE A 110 1.39 -13.23 -2.11
N TYR A 111 1.90 -13.69 -3.25
CA TYR A 111 1.98 -12.93 -4.51
C TYR A 111 1.96 -13.90 -5.69
N PRO A 112 1.23 -13.63 -6.80
CA PRO A 112 0.50 -12.40 -7.15
C PRO A 112 -0.82 -12.22 -6.41
N ARG A 113 -1.49 -11.08 -6.62
CA ARG A 113 -2.74 -10.68 -5.95
C ARG A 113 -3.91 -11.64 -6.14
N ASN A 114 -3.96 -12.34 -7.28
CA ASN A 114 -5.07 -13.23 -7.60
C ASN A 114 -4.99 -14.50 -6.75
N ILE A 115 -6.03 -14.74 -5.94
CA ILE A 115 -6.20 -15.92 -5.09
C ILE A 115 -7.68 -16.28 -5.04
N THR A 116 -7.98 -17.58 -4.95
CA THR A 116 -9.32 -18.09 -4.67
C THR A 116 -9.30 -18.73 -3.28
N LEU A 117 -10.26 -18.39 -2.43
CA LEU A 117 -10.36 -18.87 -1.05
C LEU A 117 -11.81 -19.17 -0.71
N THR A 118 -12.24 -20.41 -0.52
CA THR A 118 -13.67 -20.69 -0.26
C THR A 118 -13.84 -21.81 0.76
N TRP A 119 -14.88 -21.71 1.58
CA TRP A 119 -15.31 -22.80 2.43
C TRP A 119 -16.02 -23.87 1.61
N ARG A 120 -15.70 -25.13 1.90
CA ARG A 120 -16.37 -26.31 1.36
C ARG A 120 -16.98 -27.11 2.50
N GLN A 121 -18.23 -27.52 2.33
CA GLN A 121 -18.90 -28.48 3.20
C GLN A 121 -18.99 -29.81 2.45
N ASP A 122 -18.43 -30.87 3.02
CA ASP A 122 -18.37 -32.21 2.42
C ASP A 122 -17.82 -32.20 0.98
N GLY A 123 -16.85 -31.31 0.72
CA GLY A 123 -16.21 -31.13 -0.59
C GLY A 123 -16.91 -30.16 -1.55
N VAL A 124 -18.10 -29.63 -1.21
CA VAL A 124 -18.86 -28.70 -2.05
C VAL A 124 -18.69 -27.26 -1.58
N SER A 125 -18.32 -26.35 -2.48
CA SER A 125 -18.14 -24.92 -2.17
C SER A 125 -19.43 -24.27 -1.69
N LEU A 126 -19.35 -23.54 -0.58
CA LEU A 126 -20.46 -22.74 -0.07
C LEU A 126 -20.78 -21.59 -1.02
N SER A 127 -22.04 -21.17 -1.02
CA SER A 127 -22.49 -20.00 -1.76
C SER A 127 -21.89 -18.71 -1.21
N HIS A 128 -21.75 -17.69 -2.07
CA HIS A 128 -21.14 -16.41 -1.70
C HIS A 128 -21.88 -15.70 -0.55
N ASN A 129 -23.21 -15.83 -0.45
CA ASN A 129 -24.03 -15.22 0.61
C ASN A 129 -23.90 -15.90 1.99
N THR A 130 -23.36 -17.12 2.05
CA THR A 130 -23.13 -17.87 3.30
C THR A 130 -21.73 -17.57 3.88
N GLN A 131 -20.94 -16.77 3.16
CA GLN A 131 -19.55 -16.48 3.48
C GLN A 131 -19.33 -14.97 3.61
N GLN A 132 -18.39 -14.59 4.47
CA GLN A 132 -17.91 -13.22 4.63
C GLN A 132 -16.48 -13.15 4.15
N TRP A 133 -16.14 -12.10 3.41
CA TRP A 133 -14.85 -11.94 2.76
C TRP A 133 -14.19 -10.64 3.17
N GLY A 134 -12.88 -10.72 3.42
CA GLY A 134 -12.04 -9.54 3.51
C GLY A 134 -11.51 -9.14 2.14
N ASP A 135 -11.37 -7.83 1.91
CA ASP A 135 -10.66 -7.32 0.75
C ASP A 135 -9.24 -7.89 0.67
N VAL A 136 -8.71 -7.99 -0.56
CA VAL A 136 -7.30 -8.36 -0.77
C VAL A 136 -6.43 -7.12 -0.52
N LEU A 137 -5.84 -7.06 0.67
CA LEU A 137 -5.06 -5.92 1.14
C LEU A 137 -3.55 -6.17 0.97
N PRO A 138 -2.74 -5.12 0.71
CA PRO A 138 -1.28 -5.24 0.70
C PRO A 138 -0.71 -5.41 2.12
N ASP A 139 0.30 -6.26 2.28
CA ASP A 139 1.01 -6.52 3.55
C ASP A 139 2.17 -5.53 3.81
N GLY A 140 2.44 -4.59 2.91
CA GLY A 140 3.57 -3.66 3.00
C GLY A 140 4.90 -4.19 2.46
N ASN A 141 5.11 -5.51 2.46
CA ASN A 141 6.35 -6.16 1.97
C ASN A 141 6.29 -6.60 0.49
N GLY A 142 5.35 -6.04 -0.27
CA GLY A 142 5.07 -6.41 -1.66
C GLY A 142 4.25 -7.70 -1.81
N THR A 143 3.65 -8.22 -0.74
CA THR A 143 2.71 -9.35 -0.72
C THR A 143 1.29 -8.90 -0.36
N TYR A 144 0.34 -9.83 -0.37
CA TYR A 144 -1.07 -9.59 -0.07
C TYR A 144 -1.58 -10.50 1.05
N GLN A 145 -2.67 -10.08 1.68
CA GLN A 145 -3.48 -10.86 2.61
C GLN A 145 -4.97 -10.75 2.28
N THR A 146 -5.73 -11.79 2.63
CA THR A 146 -7.20 -11.81 2.60
C THR A 146 -7.70 -12.91 3.53
N TRP A 147 -9.02 -12.98 3.74
CA TRP A 147 -9.64 -14.00 4.55
C TRP A 147 -11.08 -14.28 4.09
N VAL A 148 -11.56 -15.49 4.40
CA VAL A 148 -12.94 -15.89 4.22
C VAL A 148 -13.46 -16.56 5.49
N ALA A 149 -14.66 -16.20 5.92
CA ALA A 149 -15.28 -16.73 7.14
C ALA A 149 -16.70 -17.25 6.88
N THR A 150 -17.11 -18.24 7.67
CA THR A 150 -18.50 -18.73 7.68
C THR A 150 -18.89 -19.21 9.07
N ARG A 151 -20.19 -19.25 9.35
CA ARG A 151 -20.74 -19.71 10.63
C ARG A 151 -21.23 -21.14 10.49
N ILE A 152 -20.77 -22.02 11.37
CA ILE A 152 -21.11 -23.45 11.37
C ILE A 152 -21.60 -23.89 12.75
N ARG A 153 -22.28 -25.03 12.81
CA ARG A 153 -22.68 -25.63 14.09
C ARG A 153 -21.48 -26.30 14.75
N GLN A 154 -21.40 -26.19 16.07
CA GLN A 154 -20.40 -26.92 16.84
C GLN A 154 -20.63 -28.43 16.66
N GLY A 155 -19.55 -29.18 16.45
CA GLY A 155 -19.58 -30.62 16.18
C GLY A 155 -19.61 -30.98 14.69
N GLU A 156 -19.82 -30.01 13.79
CA GLU A 156 -19.77 -30.23 12.34
C GLU A 156 -18.40 -29.86 11.72
N GLU A 157 -17.39 -29.51 12.53
CA GLU A 157 -16.11 -28.94 12.07
C GLU A 157 -15.42 -29.81 11.01
N GLN A 158 -15.46 -31.13 11.19
CA GLN A 158 -14.83 -32.11 10.29
C GLN A 158 -15.44 -32.13 8.88
N ARG A 159 -16.65 -31.60 8.70
CA ARG A 159 -17.32 -31.48 7.41
C ARG A 159 -16.84 -30.26 6.61
N PHE A 160 -16.19 -29.31 7.28
CA PHE A 160 -15.78 -28.05 6.68
C PHE A 160 -14.28 -28.03 6.39
N THR A 161 -13.94 -27.56 5.20
CA THR A 161 -12.56 -27.35 4.77
C THR A 161 -12.44 -26.02 4.04
N CYS A 162 -11.34 -25.30 4.25
CA CYS A 162 -11.00 -24.14 3.46
C CYS A 162 -10.21 -24.57 2.23
N TYR A 163 -10.78 -24.34 1.05
CA TYR A 163 -10.10 -24.55 -0.23
C TYR A 163 -9.39 -23.27 -0.67
N MET A 164 -8.14 -23.40 -1.07
CA MET A 164 -7.30 -22.31 -1.57
C MET A 164 -6.75 -22.69 -2.95
N GLU A 165 -6.79 -21.75 -3.89
CA GLU A 165 -6.08 -21.83 -5.16
C GLU A 165 -5.26 -20.56 -5.36
N HIS A 166 -3.96 -20.72 -5.61
CA HIS A 166 -3.05 -19.61 -5.85
C HIS A 166 -1.99 -20.01 -6.88
N SER A 167 -1.95 -19.30 -8.01
CA SER A 167 -0.98 -19.54 -9.10
C SER A 167 -0.94 -20.99 -9.61
N GLY A 168 -2.10 -21.65 -9.68
CA GLY A 168 -2.21 -23.06 -10.08
C GLY A 168 -1.86 -24.08 -8.99
N ASN A 169 -1.54 -23.63 -7.77
CA ASN A 169 -1.37 -24.51 -6.60
C ASN A 169 -2.68 -24.56 -5.82
N HIS A 170 -3.10 -25.77 -5.44
CA HIS A 170 -4.34 -26.03 -4.74
C HIS A 170 -4.02 -26.53 -3.33
N GLY A 171 -4.73 -26.03 -2.33
CA GLY A 171 -4.59 -26.43 -0.93
C GLY A 171 -5.96 -26.60 -0.26
N THR A 172 -6.03 -27.55 0.67
CA THR A 172 -7.22 -27.81 1.48
C THR A 172 -6.82 -27.80 2.95
N HIS A 173 -7.46 -26.96 3.75
CA HIS A 173 -7.13 -26.75 5.15
C HIS A 173 -8.35 -27.10 6.02
N PRO A 174 -8.30 -28.19 6.82
CA PRO A 174 -9.42 -28.59 7.66
C PRO A 174 -9.62 -27.63 8.84
N VAL A 175 -10.85 -27.57 9.36
CA VAL A 175 -11.12 -26.88 10.63
C VAL A 175 -10.43 -27.65 11.77
N PRO A 176 -9.61 -27.00 12.62
CA PRO A 176 -8.98 -27.67 13.75
C PRO A 176 -10.03 -28.25 14.71
N SER A 177 -9.99 -29.55 14.97
CA SER A 177 -10.75 -30.16 16.07
C SER A 177 -9.99 -29.99 17.36
N GLY A 178 -10.31 -28.93 18.10
CA GLY A 178 -9.72 -28.67 19.41
C GLY A 178 -9.96 -27.23 19.81
N LYS A 179 -10.44 -27.05 21.04
CA LYS A 179 -10.68 -25.80 21.78
C LYS A 179 -10.23 -24.53 21.04
N ALA A 180 -11.19 -23.64 20.78
CA ALA A 180 -11.00 -22.31 20.20
C ALA A 180 -9.61 -21.76 20.54
N LEU A 181 -8.81 -21.44 19.53
CA LEU A 181 -7.56 -20.70 19.72
C LEU A 181 -7.97 -19.32 20.23
N VAL A 182 -7.99 -19.21 21.56
CA VAL A 182 -8.25 -18.00 22.30
C VAL A 182 -7.10 -17.05 21.98
N LEU A 183 -7.31 -16.14 21.02
CA LEU A 183 -6.52 -14.92 20.95
C LEU A 183 -7.07 -14.02 22.06
N GLN A 184 -6.77 -14.40 23.30
CA GLN A 184 -7.07 -13.60 24.48
C GLN A 184 -6.23 -12.34 24.28
N SER A 185 -6.88 -11.28 23.81
CA SER A 185 -6.40 -9.94 24.07
C SER A 185 -6.42 -9.82 25.59
N GLN A 186 -5.30 -10.17 26.21
CA GLN A 186 -5.10 -10.08 27.64
C GLN A 186 -4.95 -8.59 27.94
N ARG A 187 -6.07 -7.87 27.91
CA ARG A 187 -6.23 -6.63 28.65
C ARG A 187 -6.16 -7.06 30.10
N THR A 188 -4.93 -7.05 30.62
CA THR A 188 -4.64 -7.24 32.03
C THR A 188 -5.26 -6.07 32.76
N ASP A 189 -6.53 -6.21 33.14
CA ASP A 189 -7.12 -5.39 34.19
C ASP A 189 -6.38 -5.77 35.48
N PHE A 190 -5.30 -5.05 35.79
CA PHE A 190 -4.60 -5.13 37.07
C PHE A 190 -5.48 -4.46 38.13
N PRO A 191 -6.08 -5.17 39.11
CA PRO A 191 -6.79 -4.54 40.21
C PRO A 191 -5.84 -4.20 41.37
N TYR A 192 -4.54 -4.11 41.14
CA TYR A 192 -3.51 -3.96 42.18
C TYR A 192 -2.91 -2.54 42.21
N VAL A 193 -3.77 -1.52 42.27
CA VAL A 193 -3.36 -0.17 42.70
C VAL A 193 -4.30 0.29 43.82
N SER A 194 -4.33 -0.44 44.93
CA SER A 194 -5.10 -0.03 46.13
C SER A 194 -4.29 0.01 47.43
N ALA A 195 -2.97 -0.11 47.38
CA ALA A 195 -2.12 -0.06 48.58
C ALA A 195 -1.25 1.20 48.71
N ALA A 196 -1.11 2.02 47.66
CA ALA A 196 -0.24 3.20 47.71
C ALA A 196 -0.96 4.49 48.16
N MET A 197 -2.27 4.62 47.93
CA MET A 197 -3.03 5.82 48.27
C MET A 197 -3.21 6.11 49.78
N PRO A 198 -3.34 5.12 50.69
CA PRO A 198 -3.36 5.46 52.12
C PRO A 198 -1.99 5.91 52.63
N CYS A 199 -0.89 5.43 52.04
CA CYS A 199 0.46 5.81 52.44
C CYS A 199 0.79 7.27 52.08
N PHE A 200 0.38 7.74 50.89
CA PHE A 200 0.61 9.13 50.48
C PHE A 200 -0.14 10.14 51.37
N VAL A 201 -1.38 9.82 51.78
CA VAL A 201 -2.17 10.70 52.66
C VAL A 201 -1.55 10.75 54.07
N ILE A 202 -1.08 9.62 54.60
CA ILE A 202 -0.40 9.56 55.91
C ILE A 202 0.92 10.36 55.89
N ILE A 203 1.71 10.28 54.82
CA ILE A 203 2.96 11.05 54.67
C ILE A 203 2.65 12.55 54.64
N ILE A 204 1.63 13.01 53.91
CA ILE A 204 1.27 14.43 53.88
C ILE A 204 0.80 14.90 55.28
N ILE A 205 -0.03 14.12 55.99
CA ILE A 205 -0.52 14.48 57.32
C ILE A 205 0.61 14.53 58.36
N LEU A 206 1.62 13.65 58.26
CA LEU A 206 2.77 13.64 59.18
C LEU A 206 3.85 14.67 58.82
N CYS A 207 4.02 15.02 57.54
CA CYS A 207 5.05 15.98 57.12
C CYS A 207 4.60 17.44 57.25
N VAL A 208 3.30 17.75 57.11
CA VAL A 208 2.80 19.15 57.21
C VAL A 208 3.02 19.80 58.59
N PRO A 209 2.90 19.09 59.74
CA PRO A 209 3.23 19.63 61.05
C PRO A 209 4.74 19.89 61.26
N CYS A 210 5.61 19.12 60.60
CA CYS A 210 7.07 19.30 60.67
C CYS A 210 7.54 20.55 59.91
N CYS A 211 6.87 20.90 58.81
CA CYS A 211 7.19 22.09 58.01
C CYS A 211 6.67 23.41 58.63
N LYS A 212 5.73 23.36 59.59
CA LYS A 212 5.15 24.57 60.20
C LYS A 212 5.82 25.03 61.50
N LYS A 213 6.81 24.30 62.03
CA LYS A 213 7.39 24.60 63.35
C LYS A 213 8.84 25.09 63.39
N LYS A 214 9.43 25.50 62.25
CA LYS A 214 10.67 26.28 62.23
C LYS A 214 10.46 27.62 61.54
N THR A 215 10.28 28.62 62.38
CA THR A 215 10.02 30.04 62.12
C THR A 215 11.29 30.80 61.70
N SER A 216 11.05 31.95 61.06
CA SER A 216 11.86 33.20 61.10
C SER A 216 12.99 33.28 60.07
N ALA A 217 12.82 33.98 58.94
CA ALA A 217 12.81 35.45 58.74
C ALA A 217 14.20 36.10 58.84
N ALA A 218 14.74 36.52 57.69
CA ALA A 218 15.35 37.84 57.45
C ALA A 218 15.71 38.03 55.95
N GLU A 219 15.29 39.18 55.42
CA GLU A 219 15.78 39.99 54.29
C GLU A 219 16.26 39.38 52.95
N GLY A 220 15.61 39.82 51.86
CA GLY A 220 16.11 39.75 50.47
C GLY A 220 17.25 40.75 50.21
N PRO A 221 17.92 40.69 49.03
CA PRO A 221 17.31 41.29 47.85
C PRO A 221 17.61 40.59 46.49
N GLU A 222 16.91 41.11 45.47
CA GLU A 222 17.27 41.18 44.05
C GLU A 222 17.32 39.90 43.19
N LEU A 223 16.20 39.69 42.49
CA LEU A 223 16.06 38.75 41.38
C LEU A 223 16.57 39.43 40.09
N VAL A 224 17.82 39.13 39.69
CA VAL A 224 18.28 39.42 38.33
C VAL A 224 17.68 38.38 37.38
N SER A 225 16.94 38.90 36.42
CA SER A 225 16.14 38.18 35.42
C SER A 225 16.99 37.28 34.53
N LEU A 226 16.66 35.98 34.45
CA LEU A 226 17.26 35.04 33.51
C LEU A 226 16.30 34.83 32.34
N GLN A 227 16.68 35.39 31.19
CA GLN A 227 15.93 35.38 29.94
C GLN A 227 15.72 33.95 29.43
N VAL A 228 14.48 33.66 29.02
CA VAL A 228 14.11 32.49 28.22
C VAL A 228 14.25 32.85 26.75
N LEU A 229 15.15 32.13 26.10
CA LEU A 229 15.07 31.54 24.76
C LEU A 229 14.34 32.33 23.65
N ASP A 230 15.09 32.87 22.69
CA ASP A 230 14.63 32.89 21.30
C ASP A 230 15.75 32.55 20.29
N GLN A 231 15.31 31.74 19.33
CA GLN A 231 15.76 31.38 17.98
C GLN A 231 17.22 31.49 17.47
N HIS A 232 17.59 30.38 16.81
CA HIS A 232 18.50 30.13 15.67
C HIS A 232 18.75 31.31 14.69
N PRO A 233 19.85 31.31 13.89
CA PRO A 233 19.87 30.55 12.63
C PRO A 233 21.22 30.08 12.01
N VAL A 234 21.11 29.03 11.18
CA VAL A 234 21.76 28.78 9.86
C VAL A 234 23.27 28.49 9.74
N GLY A 235 23.57 27.45 8.93
CA GLY A 235 24.85 27.23 8.22
C GLY A 235 25.02 25.76 7.79
N THR A 236 24.39 25.32 6.68
CA THR A 236 25.00 24.99 5.36
C THR A 236 26.22 24.05 5.36
N GLY A 237 26.10 22.91 4.67
CA GLY A 237 27.20 22.05 4.21
C GLY A 237 26.68 20.82 3.43
N ASP A 238 26.94 20.78 2.13
CA ASP A 238 26.38 19.92 1.07
C ASP A 238 27.27 18.70 0.73
N HIS A 239 26.72 17.80 -0.11
CA HIS A 239 27.24 16.68 -0.93
C HIS A 239 27.06 15.24 -0.42
N ARG A 240 26.08 14.48 -0.98
CA ARG A 240 26.03 13.75 -2.29
C ARG A 240 26.70 12.36 -2.16
N ASP A 241 26.11 11.22 -2.53
CA ASP A 241 25.46 10.87 -3.80
C ASP A 241 24.32 9.83 -3.67
N ALA A 242 23.25 10.03 -4.44
CA ALA A 242 22.27 9.02 -4.83
C ALA A 242 22.19 9.00 -6.36
N ALA A 243 22.57 7.87 -6.98
CA ALA A 243 22.54 7.69 -8.42
C ALA A 243 21.09 7.44 -8.89
N GLN A 244 20.53 8.39 -9.62
CA GLN A 244 19.27 8.23 -10.35
C GLN A 244 19.48 8.61 -11.82
N LEU A 245 19.14 7.66 -12.68
CA LEU A 245 19.31 7.65 -14.14
C LEU A 245 18.66 8.87 -14.80
N GLY A 246 19.47 9.73 -15.41
CA GLY A 246 19.03 10.90 -16.17
C GLY A 246 18.60 10.56 -17.60
N PHE A 247 17.42 11.03 -17.98
CA PHE A 247 17.05 11.30 -19.38
C PHE A 247 17.49 12.73 -19.72
N GLN A 248 18.34 12.90 -20.74
CA GLN A 248 18.70 14.22 -21.28
C GLN A 248 17.69 14.68 -22.34
N PRO A 249 17.25 15.95 -22.33
CA PRO A 249 16.75 16.64 -23.51
C PRO A 249 17.90 17.37 -24.23
N LEU A 250 18.09 17.06 -25.50
CA LEU A 250 19.05 17.75 -26.37
C LEU A 250 18.39 19.02 -26.92
N MET A 251 18.83 20.19 -26.45
CA MET A 251 18.65 21.47 -27.15
C MET A 251 20.04 22.00 -27.45
N SER A 252 20.47 21.90 -28.71
CA SER A 252 21.66 22.59 -29.21
C SER A 252 21.22 23.71 -30.13
N ALA A 253 21.58 24.93 -29.74
CA ALA A 253 21.58 26.10 -30.58
C ALA A 253 22.65 25.98 -31.69
N THR A 254 22.37 26.55 -32.86
CA THR A 254 23.39 27.07 -33.77
C THR A 254 22.89 28.41 -34.31
N GLY A 255 23.61 29.47 -33.96
CA GLY A 255 23.64 30.73 -34.69
C GLY A 255 24.90 30.85 -35.55
N SER A 256 24.98 31.93 -36.34
CA SER A 256 26.03 32.33 -37.31
C SER A 256 25.84 31.70 -38.69
N THR A 257 25.81 32.37 -39.84
CA THR A 257 26.16 33.74 -40.33
C THR A 257 25.66 33.78 -41.78
N GLY A 258 24.92 34.77 -42.28
CA GLY A 258 25.48 36.02 -42.81
C GLY A 258 26.31 35.82 -44.07
N SER A 259 25.70 35.90 -45.27
CA SER A 259 26.37 36.42 -46.48
C SER A 259 25.35 36.82 -47.56
N THR A 260 25.25 38.12 -47.76
CA THR A 260 24.71 38.80 -48.95
C THR A 260 25.74 38.76 -50.07
N GLU A 261 25.31 38.49 -51.31
CA GLU A 261 25.90 39.13 -52.49
C GLU A 261 24.89 39.07 -53.64
N GLY A 262 24.63 40.23 -54.23
CA GLY A 262 23.86 40.37 -55.45
C GLY A 262 24.79 40.75 -56.60
N ALA A 263 24.45 40.26 -57.79
CA ALA A 263 24.60 40.92 -59.09
C ALA A 263 23.67 40.20 -60.06
#